data_AF-A0A662EJW9-F1
#
_entry.id   AF-A0A662EJW9-F1
#
_cell.length_a   1.000
_cell.length_b   1.000
_cell.length_c   1.000
_cell.angle_alpha   90.00
_cell.angle_beta   90.00
_cell.angle_gamma   90.00
#
_symmetry.space_group_name_H-M   'P 1'
#
loop_
_entity.id
_entity.type
_entity.pdbx_description
1 polymer ?
#
loop_
_entity_poly.entity_id
_entity_poly.type
_entity_poly.pdbx_seq_one_letter_code
_entity_poly.pdbx_strand_id
1 'polypeptide(L)' 'MNFFQPGRKLISKERVGSKVRKRYDRAQTPCQRVLASLLVGEKDKAKLRELYQTLNPVEFQCWVHVILRHHGGAR' A
#
# COMPACT_ATOMS: atom_id res chain seq x y z
N MET A 1 8.64 -5.15 -7.14
CA MET A 1 8.25 -4.12 -6.15
C MET A 1 6.93 -3.52 -6.62
N ASN A 2 5.81 -3.89 -6.00
CA ASN A 2 4.48 -3.62 -6.55
C ASN A 2 3.97 -2.25 -6.11
N PHE A 3 4.10 -1.25 -6.99
CA PHE A 3 3.67 0.13 -6.78
C PHE A 3 2.16 0.27 -6.52
N PHE A 4 1.38 -0.72 -6.98
CA PHE A 4 -0.08 -0.72 -6.96
C PHE A 4 -0.72 -1.70 -5.97
N GLN A 5 0.08 -2.58 -5.35
CA GLN A 5 -0.46 -3.55 -4.40
C GLN A 5 -0.39 -2.99 -2.97
N PRO A 6 -1.48 -3.10 -2.20
CA PRO A 6 -1.49 -2.67 -0.81
C PRO A 6 -0.60 -3.61 0.02
N GLY A 7 0.49 -3.08 0.56
CA GLY A 7 1.41 -3.81 1.43
C GLY A 7 1.29 -3.35 2.88
N ARG A 8 1.35 -4.29 3.83
CA ARG A 8 1.46 -3.96 5.26
C ARG A 8 2.93 -3.95 5.67
N LYS A 9 3.45 -2.78 6.04
CA LYS A 9 4.80 -2.67 6.59
C LYS A 9 4.80 -3.09 8.06
N LEU A 10 5.78 -3.88 8.50
CA LEU A 10 5.98 -4.14 9.92
C LEU A 10 6.55 -2.87 10.57
N ILE A 11 5.81 -2.26 11.49
CA ILE A 11 6.23 -1.03 12.20
C ILE A 11 7.13 -1.40 13.37
N SER A 12 6.72 -2.40 14.16
CA SER A 12 7.50 -2.84 15.30
C SER A 12 7.31 -4.32 15.56
N LYS A 13 8.33 -4.94 16.16
CA LYS A 13 8.22 -6.24 16.81
C LYS A 13 8.70 -6.09 18.24
N GLU A 14 7.95 -6.64 19.17
CA GLU A 14 8.31 -6.70 20.58
C GLU A 14 8.24 -8.15 21.04
N ARG A 15 9.22 -8.58 21.84
CA ARG A 15 9.23 -9.92 22.42
C ARG A 15 8.71 -9.82 23.86
N VAL A 16 7.60 -10.50 24.13
CA VAL A 16 7.01 -10.61 25.46
C VAL A 16 7.16 -12.07 25.90
N GLY A 17 8.23 -12.35 26.65
CA GLY A 17 8.65 -13.70 27.04
C GLY A 17 8.94 -14.60 25.83
N SER A 18 8.19 -15.68 25.69
CA SER A 18 8.33 -16.64 24.57
C SER A 18 7.62 -16.20 23.29
N LYS A 19 6.79 -15.13 23.32
CA LYS A 19 5.97 -14.70 22.17
C LYS A 19 6.52 -13.43 21.53
N VAL A 20 6.38 -13.32 20.20
CA VAL A 20 6.71 -12.11 19.43
C VAL A 20 5.41 -11.42 19.00
N ARG A 21 5.17 -10.22 19.49
CA ARG A 21 4.07 -9.36 19.07
C ARG A 21 4.55 -8.47 17.92
N LYS A 22 3.88 -8.57 16.77
CA LYS A 22 4.18 -7.76 15.57
C LYS A 22 3.10 -6.71 15.39
N ARG A 23 3.48 -5.44 15.25
CA ARG A 23 2.58 -4.33 14.91
C ARG A 23 2.78 -3.97 13.45
N TYR A 24 1.73 -4.18 12.65
CA TYR A 24 1.72 -3.85 11.24
C TYR A 24 1.07 -2.49 11.01
N ASP A 25 1.57 -1.78 10.00
CA ASP A 25 0.98 -0.54 9.50
C ASP A 25 -0.32 -0.84 8.76
N ARG A 26 -1.13 0.21 8.59
CA ARG A 26 -2.30 0.15 7.70
C ARG A 26 -1.83 -0.25 6.30
N ALA A 27 -2.58 -1.16 5.67
CA ALA A 27 -2.31 -1.57 4.30
C ALA A 27 -2.49 -0.37 3.39
N GLN A 28 -1.39 0.11 2.80
CA GLN A 28 -1.39 1.24 1.88
C GLN A 28 -0.51 0.90 0.69
N THR A 29 -0.90 1.38 -0.48
CA THR A 29 -0.05 1.29 -1.67
C THR A 29 1.14 2.25 -1.52
N PRO A 30 2.31 1.94 -2.11
CA PRO A 30 3.42 2.88 -2.21
C PRO A 30 3.00 4.25 -2.75
N CYS A 31 2.13 4.30 -3.77
CA CYS A 31 1.56 5.56 -4.28
C CYS A 31 0.82 6.35 -3.20
N GLN A 32 -0.09 5.72 -2.47
CA GLN A 32 -0.86 6.38 -1.40
C GLN A 32 0.07 6.91 -0.30
N ARG A 33 1.12 6.17 0.06
CA ARG A 33 2.10 6.62 1.05
C ARG A 33 2.85 7.86 0.59
N VAL A 34 3.24 7.93 -0.68
CA VAL A 34 3.94 9.09 -1.26
C VAL A 34 2.99 10.30 -1.31
N LEU A 35 1.72 10.11 -1.68
CA LEU A 35 0.72 11.18 -1.68
C LEU A 35 0.41 11.71 -0.27
N ALA A 36 0.41 10.83 0.75
CA ALA A 36 0.18 11.20 2.14
C ALA A 36 1.42 11.77 2.86
N SER A 37 2.60 11.70 2.23
CA SER A 37 3.84 12.21 2.81
C SER A 37 3.92 13.74 2.70
N LEU A 38 4.21 14.40 3.82
CA LEU A 38 4.47 15.85 3.88
C LEU A 38 5.83 16.23 3.28
N LEU A 39 6.72 15.25 3.08
CA LEU A 39 8.06 15.45 2.52
C LEU A 39 8.05 15.59 0.99
N VAL A 40 6.90 15.32 0.35
CA VAL A 40 6.75 15.36 -1.11
C VAL A 40 6.06 16.67 -1.46
N GLY A 41 6.70 17.46 -2.33
CA GLY A 41 6.12 18.71 -2.82
C GLY A 41 4.85 18.48 -3.64
N GLU A 42 3.93 19.44 -3.63
CA GLU A 42 2.67 19.34 -4.36
C GLU A 42 2.88 19.13 -5.88
N LYS A 43 3.97 19.67 -6.45
CA LYS A 43 4.34 19.45 -7.86
C LYS A 43 4.61 17.98 -8.18
N ASP A 44 5.32 17.28 -7.29
CA ASP A 44 5.63 15.87 -7.48
C ASP A 44 4.40 14.99 -7.22
N LYS A 45 3.53 15.38 -6.27
CA LYS A 45 2.24 14.72 -6.09
C LYS A 45 1.32 14.88 -7.31
N ALA A 46 1.34 16.05 -7.95
CA ALA A 46 0.57 16.29 -9.16
C ALA A 46 1.06 15.40 -10.32
N LYS A 47 2.38 15.34 -10.56
CA LYS A 47 2.98 14.41 -11.53
C LYS A 47 2.67 12.95 -11.21
N LEU A 48 2.70 12.58 -9.93
CA LEU A 48 2.38 11.22 -9.51
C LEU A 48 0.91 10.89 -9.78
N ARG A 49 -0.02 11.83 -9.55
CA ARG A 49 -1.45 11.67 -9.89
C ARG A 49 -1.67 11.59 -11.39
N GLU A 50 -0.96 12.37 -12.17
CA GLU A 50 -1.03 12.34 -13.63
C GLU A 50 -0.50 11.01 -14.17
N LEU A 51 0.70 10.59 -13.75
CA LEU A 51 1.25 9.27 -14.07
C LEU A 51 0.31 8.15 -13.63
N TYR A 52 -0.31 8.30 -12.45
CA TYR A 52 -1.33 7.39 -11.96
C TYR A 52 -2.52 7.35 -12.91
N GLN A 53 -3.04 8.47 -13.40
CA GLN A 53 -4.15 8.48 -14.38
C GLN A 53 -3.74 7.89 -15.74
N THR A 54 -2.55 8.22 -16.24
CA THR A 54 -2.03 7.73 -17.53
C THR A 54 -1.79 6.23 -17.52
N LEU A 55 -1.39 5.63 -16.38
CA LEU A 55 -1.24 4.18 -16.25
C LEU A 55 -2.57 3.41 -16.19
N ASN A 56 -3.71 4.10 -16.32
CA ASN A 56 -5.06 3.54 -16.35
C ASN A 56 -5.38 2.52 -15.22
N PRO A 57 -5.22 2.90 -13.95
CA PRO A 57 -5.35 2.03 -12.78
C PRO A 57 -6.81 1.72 -12.44
N VAL A 58 -7.81 2.25 -13.13
CA VAL A 58 -9.22 1.89 -12.87
C VAL A 58 -9.47 0.44 -13.30
N GLU A 59 -8.96 0.04 -14.46
CA GLU A 59 -8.98 -1.34 -14.96
C GLU A 59 -8.13 -2.26 -14.06
N PHE A 60 -6.89 -1.83 -13.76
CA PHE A 60 -5.95 -2.64 -12.99
C PHE A 60 -6.31 -2.74 -11.50
N GLN A 61 -6.86 -1.69 -10.88
CA GLN A 61 -7.35 -1.76 -9.51
C GLN A 61 -8.67 -2.48 -9.39
N CYS A 62 -9.59 -2.41 -10.36
CA CYS A 62 -10.77 -3.29 -10.35
C CYS A 62 -10.32 -4.75 -10.39
N TRP A 63 -9.40 -5.10 -11.30
CA TRP A 63 -8.88 -6.46 -11.42
C TRP A 63 -8.13 -6.92 -10.17
N VAL A 64 -7.24 -6.09 -9.64
CA VAL A 64 -6.52 -6.38 -8.38
C VAL A 64 -7.48 -6.44 -7.19
N HIS A 65 -8.51 -5.59 -7.12
CA HIS A 65 -9.54 -5.63 -6.08
C HIS A 65 -10.35 -6.94 -6.13
N VAL A 66 -10.70 -7.40 -7.33
CA VAL A 66 -11.36 -8.69 -7.56
C VAL A 66 -10.46 -9.84 -7.06
N ILE A 67 -9.18 -9.83 -7.40
CA ILE A 67 -8.22 -10.86 -6.97
C ILE A 67 -7.98 -10.84 -5.45
N LEU A 68 -7.87 -9.66 -4.85
CA LEU A 68 -7.62 -9.50 -3.41
C LEU A 68 -8.85 -9.86 -2.56
N ARG A 69 -10.08 -9.78 -3.10
CA ARG A 69 -11.29 -10.28 -2.42
C ARG A 69 -11.32 -11.82 -2.38
N HIS A 70 -10.82 -12.50 -3.40
CA HIS A 70 -10.85 -13.96 -3.46
C HIS A 70 -9.71 -14.66 -2.70
N HIS A 71 -8.58 -13.98 -2.43
CA HIS A 71 -7.42 -14.58 -1.75
C HIS A 71 -7.23 -14.18 -0.26
N GLY A 72 -8.17 -13.48 0.36
CA GLY A 72 -8.08 -13.01 1.75
C GLY A 72 -8.57 -13.98 2.84
N GLY A 73 -8.83 -15.25 2.49
CA GLY A 73 -9.39 -16.25 3.39
C GLY A 73 -8.54 -17.52 3.49
N ALA A 74 -7.30 -17.44 3.97
CA ALA A 74 -6.59 -18.60 4.50
C ALA A 74 -5.35 -18.19 5.31
N ARG A 75 -5.42 -18.48 6.62
CA ARG A 75 -4.33 -18.71 7.60
C ARG A 75 -3.39 -17.58 8.00
#